data_AF-A0AA40CEX5-F1
#
_entry.id   AF-A0AA40CEX5-F1
#
_cell.length_a   1.000
_cell.length_b   1.000
_cell.length_c   1.000
_cell.angle_alpha   90.00
_cell.angle_beta   90.00
_cell.angle_gamma   90.00
#
_symmetry.space_group_name_H-M   'P 1'
#
loop_
_entity.id
_entity.type
_entity.pdbx_description
1 polymer ?
#
loop_
_entity_poly.entity_id
_entity_poly.type
_entity_poly.pdbx_seq_one_letter_code
_entity_poly.pdbx_strand_id
1 'polypeptide(L)'
;MMMELLKRDTDGILDIQLFVLGNYISNQTEPGDVARLGTRIKMTYDGMNAETLIRSEIKGREGRTVVSLCTNNETSDKIRVIVRQMRDKTIDLKELEYRPHSAWGNDKRLGSKVQRGSEKDREGNV
;
A
#
# COMPACT_ATOMS: atom_id res chain seq x y z
N MET A 1 -13.08 6.58 13.79
CA MET A 1 -12.12 7.29 12.90
C MET A 1 -10.73 7.33 13.55
N MET A 2 -9.62 7.47 12.80
CA MET A 2 -8.22 7.38 13.30
C MET A 2 -7.94 8.15 14.61
N MET A 3 -8.54 9.33 14.77
CA MET A 3 -8.40 10.13 16.00
C MET A 3 -9.00 9.47 17.25
N GLU A 4 -10.02 8.63 17.12
CA GLU A 4 -10.58 7.86 18.23
C GLU A 4 -9.68 6.71 18.65
N LEU A 5 -8.98 6.08 17.69
CA LEU A 5 -7.97 5.05 18.01
C LEU A 5 -6.80 5.67 18.77
N LEU A 6 -6.32 6.83 18.34
CA LEU A 6 -5.26 7.57 19.03
C LEU A 6 -5.66 7.98 20.45
N LYS A 7 -6.92 8.37 20.68
CA LYS A 7 -7.43 8.68 22.03
C LYS A 7 -7.44 7.47 22.96
N ARG A 8 -7.64 6.27 22.42
CA ARG A 8 -7.70 5.01 23.19
C ARG A 8 -6.33 4.38 23.40
N ASP A 9 -5.34 4.76 22.60
CA ASP A 9 -3.97 4.29 22.74
C ASP A 9 -3.24 5.08 23.84
N THR A 10 -3.61 4.80 25.09
CA THR A 10 -3.04 5.43 26.30
C THR A 10 -1.59 5.04 26.52
N ASP A 11 -1.22 3.83 26.09
CA ASP A 11 0.07 3.21 26.40
C ASP A 11 1.11 3.45 25.29
N GLY A 12 0.73 4.18 24.23
CA GLY A 12 1.64 4.54 23.14
C GLY A 12 2.05 3.36 22.28
N ILE A 13 1.16 2.39 22.10
CA ILE A 13 1.37 1.20 21.29
C ILE A 13 1.45 1.57 19.79
N LEU A 14 0.67 2.56 19.36
CA LEU A 14 0.60 3.01 17.97
C LEU A 14 1.63 4.10 17.71
N ASP A 15 2.61 3.78 16.86
CA ASP A 15 3.40 4.77 16.14
C ASP A 15 2.80 4.97 14.75
N ILE A 16 2.35 6.20 14.44
CA ILE A 16 1.71 6.53 13.17
C ILE A 16 2.58 7.55 12.43
N GLN A 17 3.07 7.13 11.27
CA GLN A 17 3.89 7.95 10.38
C GLN A 17 3.16 8.18 9.05
N LEU A 18 3.12 9.43 8.61
CA LEU A 18 2.56 9.86 7.33
C LEU A 18 3.68 10.36 6.42
N PHE A 19 3.68 9.88 5.18
CA PHE A 19 4.63 10.28 4.14
C PHE A 19 3.86 10.92 3.00
N VAL A 20 4.14 12.19 2.72
CA VAL A 20 3.39 12.99 1.73
C VAL A 20 4.30 13.29 0.55
N LEU A 21 3.95 12.77 -0.61
CA LEU A 21 4.65 13.00 -1.87
C LEU A 21 4.03 14.18 -2.64
N GLY A 22 4.75 15.30 -2.68
CA GLY A 22 4.39 16.48 -3.48
C GLY A 22 3.09 17.17 -3.05
N ASN A 23 2.67 18.16 -3.85
CA ASN A 23 1.45 18.97 -3.63
C ASN A 23 1.34 19.49 -2.18
N TYR A 24 2.45 20.00 -1.65
CA TYR A 24 2.48 20.56 -0.31
C TYR A 24 1.50 21.72 -0.21
N ILE A 25 0.72 21.75 0.87
CA ILE A 25 -0.34 22.73 1.09
C ILE A 25 0.25 24.15 1.21
N SER A 26 1.50 24.26 1.65
CA SER A 26 2.23 25.52 1.81
C SER A 26 3.40 25.61 0.82
N ASN A 27 3.62 26.81 0.31
CA ASN A 27 4.81 27.16 -0.49
C ASN A 27 6.10 27.24 0.35
N GLN A 28 5.98 27.17 1.68
CA GLN A 28 7.12 27.14 2.61
C GLN A 28 7.54 25.71 2.99
N THR A 29 6.81 24.69 2.54
CA THR A 29 7.13 23.30 2.83
C THR A 29 8.10 22.77 1.80
N GLU A 30 9.24 22.27 2.27
CA GLU A 30 10.29 21.68 1.46
C GLU A 30 10.32 20.15 1.59
N PRO A 31 10.81 19.41 0.57
CA PRO A 31 11.04 17.98 0.69
C PRO A 31 11.93 17.64 1.89
N GLY A 32 11.50 16.67 2.69
CA GLY A 32 12.18 16.24 3.91
C GLY A 32 11.73 16.97 5.18
N ASP A 33 10.90 18.01 5.07
CA ASP A 33 10.32 18.68 6.23
C ASP A 33 9.53 17.70 7.10
N VAL A 34 9.59 17.92 8.42
CA VAL A 34 8.88 17.12 9.41
C VAL A 34 7.92 18.00 10.19
N ALA A 35 6.64 17.60 10.19
CA ALA A 35 5.59 18.22 10.97
C ALA A 35 4.95 17.21 11.92
N ARG A 36 4.20 17.72 12.90
CA ARG A 36 3.37 16.89 13.79
C ARG A 36 1.90 17.24 13.59
N LEU A 37 1.09 16.22 13.33
CA LEU A 37 -0.37 16.34 13.31
C LEU A 37 -0.90 15.91 14.68
N GLY A 38 -1.35 16.89 15.46
CA GLY A 38 -1.66 16.68 16.87
C GLY A 38 -0.43 16.29 17.68
N THR A 39 -0.62 15.46 18.69
CA THR A 39 0.46 15.05 19.61
C THR A 39 1.20 13.79 19.19
N ARG A 40 0.66 13.01 18.24
CA ARG A 40 1.02 11.59 18.06
C ARG A 40 1.38 11.18 16.64
N ILE A 41 0.99 11.96 15.62
CA ILE A 41 1.25 11.60 14.23
C ILE A 41 2.46 12.38 13.72
N LYS A 42 3.51 11.66 13.31
CA LYS A 42 4.66 12.26 12.63
C LYS A 42 4.39 12.31 11.13
N MET A 43 4.47 13.48 10.54
CA MET A 43 4.32 13.68 9.10
C MET A 43 5.66 14.09 8.51
N THR A 44 6.07 13.40 7.45
CA THR A 44 7.29 13.68 6.69
C THR A 44 6.89 14.02 5.27
N TYR A 45 7.36 15.17 4.77
CA TYR A 45 7.12 15.62 3.40
C TYR A 45 8.15 15.01 2.45
N ASP A 46 8.15 13.69 2.36
CA ASP A 46 9.01 12.93 1.46
C ASP A 46 8.40 11.53 1.23
N GLY A 47 8.96 10.80 0.26
CA GLY A 47 8.62 9.41 0.01
C GLY A 47 8.97 8.51 1.19
N MET A 48 8.10 7.53 1.45
CA MET A 48 8.36 6.51 2.46
C MET A 48 9.57 5.65 2.06
N ASN A 49 10.61 5.63 2.90
CA ASN A 49 11.69 4.65 2.79
C ASN A 49 11.36 3.40 3.60
N ALA A 50 10.75 2.41 2.95
CA ALA A 50 10.33 1.16 3.58
C ALA A 50 11.50 0.38 4.22
N GLU A 51 12.68 0.38 3.59
CA GLU A 51 13.84 -0.34 4.12
C GLU A 51 14.27 0.24 5.47
N THR A 52 14.45 1.55 5.54
CA THR A 52 14.85 2.21 6.79
C THR A 52 13.84 1.97 7.90
N LEU A 53 12.54 2.08 7.59
CA LEU A 53 11.46 1.88 8.58
C LEU A 53 11.42 0.45 9.10
N ILE A 54 11.45 -0.55 8.21
CA ILE A 54 11.42 -1.96 8.63
C ILE A 54 12.67 -2.29 9.45
N ARG A 55 13.85 -1.79 9.03
CA ARG A 55 15.10 -1.99 9.80
C ARG A 55 15.06 -1.33 11.17
N SER A 56 14.49 -0.13 11.31
CA SER A 56 14.40 0.53 12.61
C SER A 56 13.48 -0.22 13.55
N GLU A 57 12.34 -0.71 13.07
CA GLU A 57 11.41 -1.49 13.89
C GLU A 57 12.02 -2.81 14.36
N ILE A 58 12.69 -3.56 13.47
CA ILE A 58 13.30 -4.86 13.84
C ILE A 58 14.48 -4.66 14.79
N LYS A 59 15.29 -3.61 14.60
CA LYS A 59 16.40 -3.31 15.52
C LYS A 59 15.91 -2.84 16.89
N GLY A 60 14.80 -2.12 16.93
CA GLY A 60 14.25 -1.55 18.15
C GLY A 60 13.38 -2.51 18.96
N ARG A 61 12.83 -3.56 18.33
CA ARG A 61 11.90 -4.50 18.97
C ARG A 61 12.42 -5.93 18.85
N GLU A 62 12.69 -6.56 19.99
CA GLU A 62 13.05 -7.97 20.03
C GLU A 62 11.81 -8.85 19.75
N GLY A 63 11.89 -9.74 18.76
CA GLY A 63 10.87 -10.76 18.52
C GLY A 63 10.41 -10.88 17.08
N ARG A 64 9.37 -11.70 16.87
CA ARG A 64 8.80 -11.96 15.55
C ARG A 64 8.05 -10.71 15.07
N THR A 65 8.41 -10.22 13.90
CA THR A 65 7.80 -9.03 13.29
C THR A 65 6.91 -9.44 12.13
N VAL A 66 5.70 -8.87 12.05
CA VAL A 66 4.80 -9.07 10.92
C VAL A 66 4.73 -7.76 10.13
N VAL A 67 5.04 -7.82 8.83
CA VAL A 67 4.86 -6.70 7.91
C VAL A 67 3.62 -6.98 7.07
N SER A 68 2.56 -6.20 7.26
CA SER A 68 1.31 -6.32 6.52
C SER A 68 1.14 -5.16 5.54
N LEU A 69 0.93 -5.47 4.26
CA LEU A 69 0.86 -4.47 3.18
C LEU A 69 -0.51 -4.46 2.52
N CYS A 70 -1.05 -3.26 2.30
CA CYS A 70 -2.24 -3.04 1.47
C CYS A 70 -1.92 -1.88 0.51
N THR A 71 -1.36 -2.21 -0.65
CA THR A 71 -0.87 -1.24 -1.63
C THR A 71 -0.90 -1.83 -3.05
N ASN A 72 -0.57 -1.02 -4.06
CA ASN A 72 -0.46 -1.48 -5.44
C ASN A 72 0.67 -2.50 -5.62
N ASN A 73 0.60 -3.28 -6.72
CA ASN A 73 1.55 -4.36 -6.99
C ASN A 73 3.00 -3.86 -7.06
N GLU A 74 3.24 -2.71 -7.68
CA GLU A 74 4.59 -2.15 -7.82
C GLU A 74 5.24 -1.87 -6.47
N THR A 75 4.49 -1.24 -5.56
CA THR A 75 4.98 -0.93 -4.20
C THR A 75 5.12 -2.19 -3.37
N SER A 76 4.18 -3.14 -3.50
CA SER A 76 4.25 -4.43 -2.84
C SER A 76 5.52 -5.20 -3.24
N ASP A 77 5.83 -5.26 -4.54
CA ASP A 77 7.01 -5.93 -5.07
C ASP A 77 8.32 -5.30 -4.55
N LYS A 78 8.39 -3.97 -4.51
CA LYS A 78 9.54 -3.25 -3.93
C LYS A 78 9.77 -3.62 -2.47
N ILE A 79 8.72 -3.59 -1.65
CA ILE A 79 8.81 -3.94 -0.23
C ILE A 79 9.13 -5.42 -0.03
N ARG A 80 8.58 -6.30 -0.86
CA ARG A 80 8.88 -7.74 -0.85
C ARG A 80 10.36 -8.01 -1.10
N VAL A 81 10.97 -7.33 -2.09
CA VAL A 81 12.41 -7.44 -2.36
C VAL A 81 13.22 -7.00 -1.15
N ILE A 82 12.89 -5.86 -0.56
CA ILE A 82 13.54 -5.31 0.64
C ILE A 82 13.51 -6.32 1.79
N VAL A 83 12.33 -6.83 2.15
CA VAL A 83 12.17 -7.79 3.26
C VAL A 83 12.95 -9.09 2.99
N ARG A 84 12.90 -9.62 1.76
CA ARG A 84 13.66 -10.83 1.39
C ARG A 84 15.18 -10.62 1.49
N GLN A 85 15.67 -9.43 1.12
CA GLN A 85 17.10 -9.10 1.20
C GLN A 85 17.61 -8.99 2.64
N MET A 86 16.74 -8.72 3.62
CA MET A 86 17.14 -8.71 5.03
C MET A 86 17.53 -10.09 5.55
N ARG A 87 17.08 -11.18 4.90
CA ARG A 87 17.36 -12.59 5.27
C ARG A 87 17.06 -12.93 6.75
N ASP A 88 16.20 -12.15 7.38
CA ASP A 88 15.82 -12.33 8.77
C ASP A 88 14.62 -13.28 8.85
N LYS A 89 14.81 -14.42 9.53
CA LYS A 89 13.79 -15.47 9.70
C LYS A 89 12.68 -15.06 10.68
N THR A 90 12.85 -13.97 11.41
CA THR A 90 11.88 -13.45 12.37
C THR A 90 10.84 -12.54 11.71
N ILE A 91 11.00 -12.19 10.43
CA ILE A 91 10.05 -11.38 9.68
C ILE A 91 9.06 -12.27 8.91
N ASP A 92 7.77 -12.01 9.08
CA ASP A 92 6.69 -12.59 8.28
C ASP A 92 6.02 -11.50 7.44
N LEU A 93 6.04 -11.65 6.11
CA LEU A 93 5.43 -10.71 5.18
C LEU A 93 4.03 -11.19 4.79
N LYS A 94 3.01 -10.36 5.02
CA LYS A 94 1.62 -10.59 4.63
C LYS A 94 1.17 -9.53 3.63
N GLU A 95 0.85 -9.97 2.43
CA GLU A 95 0.25 -9.10 1.41
C GLU A 95 -1.27 -9.25 1.49
N LEU A 96 -1.95 -8.14 1.74
CA LEU A 96 -3.40 -8.07 1.83
C LEU A 96 -3.97 -7.61 0.49
N GLU A 97 -5.20 -8.02 0.18
CA GLU A 97 -5.88 -7.58 -1.03
C GLU A 97 -6.09 -6.06 -1.01
N TYR A 98 -5.44 -5.36 -1.95
CA TYR A 98 -5.64 -3.93 -2.14
C TYR A 98 -6.96 -3.68 -2.86
N ARG A 99 -7.96 -3.21 -2.10
CA ARG A 99 -9.28 -2.81 -2.63
C ARG A 99 -9.55 -1.34 -2.33
N PRO A 100 -9.02 -0.39 -3.13
CA PRO A 100 -9.38 1.01 -2.97
C PRO A 100 -10.88 1.17 -3.24
N HIS A 101 -11.55 1.97 -2.41
CA HIS A 101 -13.01 2.12 -2.40
C HIS A 101 -13.61 2.68 -3.72
N SER A 102 -12.78 3.01 -4.71
CA SER A 102 -13.19 3.56 -6.02
C SER A 102 -13.58 2.52 -7.08
N ALA A 103 -13.71 1.23 -6.74
CA ALA A 103 -14.23 0.21 -7.67
C ALA A 103 -15.76 0.26 -7.88
N TRP A 104 -16.45 1.30 -7.39
CA TRP A 104 -17.87 1.54 -7.65
C TRP A 104 -18.02 2.71 -8.62
N GLY A 105 -17.74 2.44 -9.90
CA GLY A 105 -17.86 3.43 -10.96
C GLY A 105 -17.51 2.86 -12.33
N ASN A 106 -18.49 2.26 -12.99
CA ASN A 106 -18.54 1.91 -14.41
C ASN A 106 -17.64 0.77 -14.92
N ASP A 107 -17.94 -0.47 -14.53
CA ASP A 107 -17.68 -1.62 -15.42
C ASP A 107 -18.81 -1.73 -16.45
N LYS A 108 -18.71 -0.91 -17.51
CA LYS A 108 -19.33 -1.19 -18.80
C LYS A 108 -18.20 -1.42 -19.79
N ARG A 109 -17.48 -2.55 -19.69
CA ARG A 109 -16.70 -3.10 -20.82
C ARG A 109 -16.16 -4.52 -20.53
N LEU A 110 -17.04 -5.47 -20.19
CA LEU A 110 -16.85 -6.83 -20.72
C LEU A 110 -17.19 -6.80 -22.21
N GLY A 111 -16.20 -6.42 -23.00
CA GLY A 111 -16.20 -6.55 -24.45
C GLY A 111 -16.43 -8.01 -24.84
N SER A 112 -17.44 -8.19 -25.66
CA SER A 112 -17.90 -9.42 -26.29
C SER A 112 -16.74 -10.31 -26.74
N LYS A 113 -16.71 -11.55 -26.24
CA LYS A 113 -15.96 -12.63 -26.89
C LYS A 113 -16.56 -12.83 -28.28
N VAL A 114 -15.87 -12.36 -29.30
CA VAL A 114 -16.08 -12.81 -30.69
C VAL A 114 -15.61 -14.25 -30.76
N GLN A 115 -16.55 -15.20 -30.61
CA GLN A 115 -16.32 -16.58 -31.02
C GLN A 115 -16.39 -16.61 -32.56
N ARG A 116 -15.23 -16.62 -33.21
CA ARG A 116 -15.10 -17.12 -34.58
C ARG A 116 -15.23 -18.65 -34.51
N GLY A 117 -16.44 -19.14 -34.69
CA GLY A 117 -16.73 -20.54 -35.00
C GLY A 117 -16.90 -20.66 -36.51
N SER A 118 -15.97 -21.35 -37.17
CA SER A 118 -16.00 -21.71 -38.57
C SER A 118 -16.38 -23.18 -38.71
N GLU A 119 -17.58 -23.49 -39.22
CA GLU A 119 -17.94 -24.79 -39.83
C GLU A 119 -19.30 -24.64 -40.53
N LYS A 120 -19.31 -24.41 -41.85
CA LYS A 120 -19.53 -25.37 -42.95
C LYS A 120 -20.98 -25.86 -43.13
N ASP A 121 -21.49 -25.47 -44.29
CA ASP A 121 -22.28 -26.25 -45.24
C ASP A 121 -23.66 -26.77 -44.79
N ARG A 122 -24.71 -26.05 -45.23
CA ARG A 122 -25.91 -26.61 -45.90
C ARG A 122 -26.85 -25.48 -46.31
N GLU A 123 -26.90 -25.20 -47.61
CA GLU A 123 -28.13 -25.23 -48.41
C GLU A 123 -27.83 -24.79 -49.84
N GLY A 124 -28.16 -25.66 -50.79
CA GLY A 124 -28.19 -25.35 -52.20
C GLY A 124 -29.57 -24.85 -52.61
N ASN A 125 -29.60 -23.90 -53.54
CA ASN A 125 -30.50 -23.80 -54.70
C ASN A 125 -30.27 -22.43 -55.34
N VAL A 126 -29.66 -22.37 -56.52
CA VAL A 126 -30.31 -22.24 -57.84
C VAL A 126 -29.33 -22.75 -58.89
#